data_AF-A0A845K4N0-F1
#
_entry.id   AF-A0A845K4N0-F1
#
_cell.length_a   1.000
_cell.length_b   1.000
_cell.length_c   1.000
_cell.angle_alpha   90.00
_cell.angle_beta   90.00
_cell.angle_gamma   90.00
#
_symmetry.space_group_name_H-M   'P 1'
#
loop_
_entity.id
_entity.type
_entity.pdbx_description
1 polymer ?
#
loop_
_entity_poly.entity_id
_entity_poly.type
_entity_poly.pdbx_seq_one_letter_code
_entity_poly.pdbx_strand_id
1 'polypeptide(L)'
;MDFENLPEERELAFFGGSFTGIPLKRQKFLLSAVQPWIMSGEIQSIRVSTHALCIDDTKLSLLKKYHVKTVELGIQSTDDEVLNLAGRKCSFDVVQFAVNRIQAMDFRLGLQLMPGLPGDNEQKFQKSVDNVISLKPDFVRI
;
A
#
# COMPACT_ATOMS: atom_id res chain seq x y z
N MET A 1 -12.52 27.87 1.29
CA MET A 1 -12.76 26.43 1.49
C MET A 1 -13.88 26.32 2.48
N ASP A 2 -14.89 25.52 2.19
CA ASP A 2 -16.05 25.35 3.07
C ASP A 2 -15.67 24.39 4.21
N PHE A 3 -15.05 24.96 5.25
CA PHE A 3 -14.56 24.20 6.41
C PHE A 3 -15.72 23.59 7.23
N GLU A 4 -16.95 24.02 6.99
CA GLU A 4 -18.15 23.54 7.69
C GLU A 4 -18.63 22.16 7.22
N ASN A 5 -18.12 21.65 6.09
CA ASN A 5 -18.58 20.39 5.46
C ASN A 5 -17.47 19.35 5.23
N LEU A 6 -16.42 19.34 6.08
CA LEU A 6 -15.38 18.31 5.99
C LEU A 6 -15.86 16.98 6.58
N PRO A 7 -15.43 15.82 6.02
CA PRO A 7 -15.74 14.52 6.59
C PRO A 7 -15.11 14.36 7.99
N GLU A 8 -15.81 13.64 8.87
CA GLU A 8 -15.33 13.35 10.23
C GLU A 8 -14.00 12.60 10.24
N GLU A 9 -13.83 11.64 9.33
CA GLU A 9 -12.56 10.95 9.12
C GLU A 9 -11.80 11.53 7.92
N ARG A 10 -10.60 12.03 8.22
CA ARG A 10 -9.64 12.55 7.24
C ARG A 10 -8.36 11.74 7.32
N GLU A 11 -7.92 11.25 6.18
CA GLU A 11 -6.70 10.45 6.06
C GLU A 11 -5.71 11.15 5.14
N LEU A 12 -4.47 11.33 5.60
CA LEU A 12 -3.39 11.84 4.75
C LEU A 12 -2.71 10.68 4.05
N ALA A 13 -2.55 10.78 2.73
CA ALA A 13 -1.97 9.73 1.92
C ALA A 13 -0.63 10.15 1.30
N PHE A 14 0.40 9.32 1.49
CA PHE A 14 1.67 9.43 0.77
C PHE A 14 1.64 8.54 -0.49
N PHE A 15 1.53 9.20 -1.65
CA PHE A 15 1.63 8.57 -2.98
C PHE A 15 2.95 8.93 -3.68
N GLY A 16 3.31 8.16 -4.71
CA GLY A 16 4.45 8.49 -5.60
C GLY A 16 5.57 7.44 -5.70
N GLY A 17 5.37 6.22 -5.17
CA GLY A 17 6.32 5.12 -5.31
C GLY A 17 6.32 4.17 -4.12
N SER A 18 7.51 3.64 -3.79
CA SER A 18 7.71 2.72 -2.66
C SER A 18 8.02 3.51 -1.38
N PHE A 19 7.01 3.99 -0.64
CA PHE A 19 7.25 4.86 0.53
C PHE A 19 8.24 4.24 1.53
N THR A 20 8.11 2.95 1.82
CA THR A 20 9.02 2.25 2.74
C THR A 20 10.38 1.87 2.12
N GLY A 21 10.54 2.11 0.81
CA GLY A 21 11.79 1.95 0.05
C GLY A 21 12.66 3.21 -0.04
N ILE A 22 12.14 4.39 0.33
CA ILE A 22 12.96 5.63 0.39
C ILE A 22 13.85 5.63 1.63
N PRO A 23 14.89 6.49 1.74
CA PRO A 23 15.77 6.52 2.90
C PRO A 23 15.03 6.71 4.23
N LEU A 24 15.40 5.96 5.27
CA LEU A 24 14.73 5.97 6.58
C LEU A 24 14.61 7.37 7.19
N LYS A 25 15.64 8.22 7.03
CA LYS A 25 15.62 9.61 7.49
C LYS A 25 14.50 10.42 6.81
N ARG A 26 14.26 10.17 5.51
CA ARG A 26 13.19 10.82 4.74
C ARG A 26 11.82 10.29 5.15
N GLN A 27 11.67 8.98 5.36
CA GLN A 27 10.43 8.40 5.90
C GLN A 27 10.06 9.05 7.23
N LYS A 28 10.99 9.08 8.19
CA LYS A 28 10.79 9.72 9.50
C LYS A 28 10.46 11.21 9.36
N PHE A 29 11.19 11.95 8.52
CA PHE A 29 10.91 13.37 8.28
C PHE A 29 9.48 13.61 7.79
N LEU A 30 9.04 12.86 6.77
CA LEU A 30 7.69 13.00 6.21
C LEU A 30 6.61 12.61 7.22
N LEU A 31 6.79 11.49 7.92
CA LEU A 31 5.84 11.02 8.94
C LEU A 31 5.76 12.00 10.12
N SER A 32 6.90 12.52 10.58
CA SER A 32 6.98 13.52 11.65
C SER A 32 6.29 14.82 11.27
N ALA A 33 6.42 15.26 10.01
CA ALA A 33 5.80 16.50 9.54
C ALA A 33 4.28 16.47 9.71
N VAL A 34 3.65 15.29 9.62
CA VAL A 34 2.19 15.12 9.71
C VAL A 34 1.68 15.07 11.17
N GLN A 35 2.55 14.77 12.14
CA GLN A 35 2.13 14.52 13.52
C GLN A 35 1.38 15.68 14.20
N PRO A 36 1.68 16.97 13.96
CA PRO A 36 0.90 18.06 14.56
C PRO A 36 -0.60 17.96 14.27
N TRP A 37 -0.98 17.60 13.04
CA TRP A 37 -2.39 17.47 12.63
C TRP A 37 -3.03 16.16 13.13
N ILE A 38 -2.23 15.11 13.32
CA ILE A 38 -2.70 13.88 14.00
C ILE A 38 -3.01 14.20 15.47
N MET A 39 -2.10 14.91 16.15
CA MET A 39 -2.24 15.25 17.56
C MET A 39 -3.35 16.27 17.83
N SER A 40 -3.64 17.19 16.89
CA SER A 40 -4.77 18.11 17.01
C SER A 40 -6.12 17.46 16.66
N GLY A 41 -6.13 16.26 16.11
CA GLY A 41 -7.34 15.58 15.62
C GLY A 41 -7.85 16.11 14.28
N GLU A 42 -7.08 16.96 13.59
CA GLU A 42 -7.41 17.41 12.24
C GLU A 42 -7.25 16.31 11.18
N ILE A 43 -6.41 15.31 11.45
CA ILE A 43 -6.24 14.11 10.62
C ILE A 43 -6.34 12.89 11.53
N GLN A 44 -7.07 11.86 11.11
CA GLN A 44 -7.35 10.65 11.90
C GLN A 44 -6.33 9.53 11.65
N SER A 45 -5.73 9.50 10.46
CA SER A 45 -4.75 8.47 10.10
C SER A 45 -3.86 8.88 8.94
N ILE A 46 -2.79 8.09 8.78
CA ILE A 46 -1.93 8.14 7.59
C ILE A 46 -2.13 6.85 6.78
N ARG A 47 -2.10 7.00 5.46
CA ARG A 47 -2.02 5.95 4.46
C ARG A 47 -0.70 6.05 3.70
N VAL A 48 -0.09 4.90 3.42
CA VAL A 48 1.11 4.85 2.57
C VAL A 48 0.91 3.84 1.44
N SER A 49 1.33 4.22 0.24
CA SER A 49 1.54 3.27 -0.86
C SER A 49 2.99 2.82 -0.87
N THR A 50 3.21 1.52 -1.01
CA THR A 50 4.55 0.96 -1.14
C THR A 50 4.61 -0.29 -2.03
N HIS A 51 5.80 -0.86 -2.18
CA HIS A 51 6.04 -2.09 -2.94
C HIS A 51 6.27 -3.27 -1.99
N ALA A 52 5.84 -4.47 -2.38
CA ALA A 52 5.94 -5.68 -1.55
C ALA A 52 7.39 -5.99 -1.11
N LEU A 53 8.36 -5.83 -2.01
CA LEU A 53 9.81 -5.95 -1.71
C LEU A 53 10.34 -4.96 -0.66
N CYS A 54 9.57 -3.92 -0.32
CA CYS A 54 9.95 -2.91 0.66
C CYS A 54 9.25 -3.12 2.02
N ILE A 55 8.73 -4.30 2.31
CA ILE A 55 8.05 -4.61 3.58
C ILE A 55 8.94 -5.49 4.47
N ASP A 56 9.06 -5.11 5.74
CA ASP A 56 9.58 -5.92 6.83
C ASP A 56 9.01 -5.40 8.17
N ASP A 57 9.20 -6.16 9.26
CA ASP A 57 8.65 -5.85 10.57
C ASP A 57 9.16 -4.52 11.15
N THR A 58 10.40 -4.13 10.82
CA THR A 58 10.98 -2.87 11.29
C THR A 58 10.30 -1.68 10.62
N LYS A 59 10.07 -1.77 9.31
CA LYS A 59 9.36 -0.75 8.54
C LYS A 59 7.90 -0.66 8.98
N LEU A 60 7.22 -1.79 9.14
CA LEU A 60 5.82 -1.80 9.62
C LEU A 60 5.70 -1.25 11.05
N SER A 61 6.62 -1.60 11.96
CA SER A 61 6.65 -1.03 13.31
C SER A 61 6.86 0.48 13.31
N LEU A 62 7.72 0.99 12.41
CA LEU A 62 7.87 2.43 12.20
C LEU A 62 6.55 3.06 11.75
N LEU A 63 5.87 2.48 10.76
CA LEU A 63 4.59 3.01 10.28
C LEU A 63 3.55 3.07 11.41
N LYS A 64 3.39 2.02 12.21
CA LYS A 64 2.49 2.02 13.38
C LYS A 64 2.83 3.14 14.36
N LYS A 65 4.11 3.33 14.67
CA LYS A 65 4.57 4.39 15.59
C LYS A 65 4.13 5.79 15.16
N TYR A 66 3.96 6.02 13.85
CA TYR A 66 3.58 7.32 13.30
C TYR A 66 2.10 7.41 12.89
N HIS A 67 1.23 6.59 13.47
CA HIS A 67 -0.22 6.61 13.22
C HIS A 67 -0.63 6.29 11.77
N VAL A 68 0.19 5.51 11.07
CA VAL A 68 -0.22 4.89 9.80
C VAL A 68 -1.22 3.78 10.12
N LYS A 69 -2.40 3.85 9.51
CA LYS A 69 -3.44 2.81 9.61
C LYS A 69 -3.58 2.00 8.34
N THR A 70 -3.25 2.58 7.18
CA THR A 70 -3.49 1.94 5.89
C THR A 70 -2.18 1.76 5.10
N VAL A 71 -1.95 0.54 4.61
CA VAL A 71 -0.83 0.20 3.72
C VAL A 71 -1.39 -0.33 2.41
N GLU A 72 -1.01 0.29 1.31
CA GLU A 72 -1.30 -0.20 -0.03
C GLU A 72 -0.07 -0.82 -0.66
N LEU A 73 -0.23 -2.01 -1.27
CA LEU A 73 0.79 -2.63 -2.09
C LEU A 73 0.45 -2.50 -3.57
N GLY A 74 1.37 -1.89 -4.31
CA GLY A 74 1.36 -1.91 -5.77
C GLY A 74 1.83 -3.25 -6.30
N ILE A 75 0.89 -4.20 -6.53
CA ILE A 75 1.23 -5.54 -7.06
C ILE A 75 1.01 -5.64 -8.57
N GLN A 76 0.05 -4.86 -9.10
CA GLN A 76 -0.34 -4.72 -10.50
C GLN A 76 -0.86 -5.98 -11.20
N SER A 77 -0.10 -7.07 -11.18
CA SER A 77 -0.47 -8.38 -11.71
C SER A 77 0.11 -9.44 -10.80
N THR A 78 -0.41 -10.67 -10.89
CA THR A 78 0.17 -11.84 -10.23
C THR A 78 0.80 -12.81 -11.25
N ASP A 79 0.82 -12.43 -12.53
CA ASP A 79 1.43 -13.19 -13.61
C ASP A 79 2.89 -12.73 -13.82
N ASP A 80 3.83 -13.66 -13.67
CA ASP A 80 5.26 -13.37 -13.75
C ASP A 80 5.66 -12.83 -15.13
N GLU A 81 5.06 -13.33 -16.22
CA GLU A 81 5.38 -12.85 -17.57
C GLU A 81 4.95 -11.38 -17.74
N VAL A 82 3.73 -11.06 -17.30
CA VAL A 82 3.21 -9.67 -17.32
C VAL A 82 4.11 -8.73 -16.52
N LEU A 83 4.47 -9.12 -15.29
CA LEU A 83 5.34 -8.31 -14.44
C LEU A 83 6.75 -8.17 -15.01
N ASN A 84 7.28 -9.21 -15.63
CA ASN A 84 8.58 -9.19 -16.30
C ASN A 84 8.58 -8.20 -17.47
N LEU A 85 7.57 -8.25 -18.34
CA LEU A 85 7.43 -7.34 -19.48
C LEU A 85 7.16 -5.89 -19.07
N ALA A 86 6.47 -5.69 -17.95
CA ALA A 86 6.23 -4.37 -17.36
C ALA A 86 7.47 -3.80 -16.61
N GLY A 87 8.55 -4.56 -16.47
CA GLY A 87 9.74 -4.14 -15.71
C GLY A 87 9.52 -4.06 -14.20
N ARG A 88 8.56 -4.82 -13.67
CA ARG A 88 8.10 -4.81 -12.27
C ARG A 88 8.21 -6.17 -11.60
N LYS A 89 9.31 -6.89 -11.85
CA LYS A 89 9.54 -8.25 -11.35
C LYS A 89 9.29 -8.35 -9.84
N CYS A 90 8.29 -9.12 -9.45
CA CYS A 90 7.94 -9.41 -8.07
C CYS A 90 7.13 -10.70 -8.04
N SER A 91 7.65 -11.78 -7.46
CA SER A 91 6.91 -13.04 -7.42
C SER A 91 5.68 -12.93 -6.51
N PHE A 92 4.67 -13.77 -6.78
CA PHE A 92 3.48 -13.81 -5.95
C PHE A 92 3.77 -14.22 -4.49
N ASP A 93 4.79 -15.06 -4.25
CA ASP A 93 5.22 -15.43 -2.90
C ASP A 93 5.70 -14.22 -2.07
N VAL A 94 6.42 -13.28 -2.71
CA VAL A 94 6.84 -12.03 -2.05
C VAL A 94 5.63 -11.17 -1.68
N VAL A 95 4.63 -11.12 -2.57
CA VAL A 95 3.36 -10.43 -2.30
C VAL A 95 2.66 -11.06 -1.10
N GLN A 96 2.52 -12.39 -1.09
CA GLN A 96 1.85 -13.11 -0.01
C GLN A 96 2.58 -12.95 1.33
N PHE A 97 3.91 -12.99 1.32
CA PHE A 97 4.71 -12.68 2.52
C PHE A 97 4.43 -11.28 3.06
N ALA A 98 4.45 -10.26 2.18
CA ALA A 98 4.19 -8.88 2.58
C ALA A 98 2.77 -8.69 3.12
N VAL A 99 1.77 -9.29 2.47
CA VAL A 99 0.36 -9.28 2.90
C VAL A 99 0.21 -9.88 4.30
N ASN A 100 0.78 -11.06 4.53
CA ASN A 100 0.68 -11.73 5.84
C ASN A 100 1.26 -10.87 6.96
N ARG A 101 2.38 -10.18 6.73
CA ARG A 101 2.99 -9.29 7.73
C ARG A 101 2.16 -8.04 7.99
N ILE A 102 1.59 -7.43 6.95
CA ILE A 102 0.72 -6.25 7.08
C ILE A 102 -0.54 -6.62 7.88
N GLN A 103 -1.19 -7.73 7.54
CA GLN A 103 -2.38 -8.22 8.24
C GLN A 103 -2.08 -8.60 9.70
N ALA A 104 -0.94 -9.26 9.96
CA ALA A 104 -0.54 -9.65 11.33
C ALA A 104 -0.27 -8.45 12.27
N MET A 105 -0.15 -7.24 11.72
CA MET A 105 0.00 -6.01 12.49
C MET A 105 -1.26 -5.13 12.46
N ASP A 106 -2.42 -5.67 12.07
CA ASP A 106 -3.71 -4.97 12.06
C ASP A 106 -3.67 -3.64 11.28
N PHE A 107 -3.00 -3.63 10.13
CA PHE A 107 -3.15 -2.54 9.17
C PHE A 107 -4.35 -2.82 8.26
N ARG A 108 -5.02 -1.76 7.83
CA ARG A 108 -5.90 -1.85 6.66
C ARG A 108 -5.01 -2.08 5.43
N LEU A 109 -5.28 -3.15 4.68
CA LEU A 109 -4.52 -3.56 3.52
C LEU A 109 -5.28 -3.21 2.23
N GLY A 110 -4.62 -2.46 1.36
CA GLY A 110 -5.05 -2.28 -0.02
C GLY A 110 -4.14 -2.99 -1.00
N LEU A 111 -4.71 -3.63 -2.02
CA LEU A 111 -3.94 -4.18 -3.14
C LEU A 111 -4.32 -3.45 -4.43
N GLN A 112 -3.31 -3.06 -5.21
CA GLN A 112 -3.51 -2.36 -6.47
C GLN A 112 -3.29 -3.32 -7.64
N LEU A 113 -4.30 -3.50 -8.49
CA LEU A 113 -4.22 -4.22 -9.76
C LEU A 113 -4.17 -3.23 -10.92
N MET A 114 -3.58 -3.64 -12.05
CA MET A 114 -3.52 -2.83 -13.26
C MET A 114 -3.76 -3.71 -14.49
N PRO A 115 -4.97 -3.70 -15.09
CA PRO A 115 -5.22 -4.42 -16.33
C PRO A 115 -4.49 -3.76 -17.51
N GLY A 116 -4.21 -4.55 -18.55
CA GLY A 116 -3.68 -4.04 -19.82
C GLY A 116 -2.19 -3.73 -19.80
N LEU A 117 -1.46 -4.32 -18.87
CA LEU A 117 0.01 -4.31 -18.89
C LEU A 117 0.56 -5.09 -20.10
N PRO A 118 1.81 -4.85 -20.51
CA PRO A 118 2.45 -5.64 -21.56
C PRO A 118 2.36 -7.15 -21.30
N GLY A 119 1.83 -7.91 -22.26
CA GLY A 119 1.64 -9.36 -22.16
C GLY A 119 0.42 -9.81 -21.35
N ASP A 120 -0.39 -8.87 -20.86
CA ASP A 120 -1.63 -9.15 -20.13
C ASP A 120 -2.77 -9.52 -21.09
N ASN A 121 -3.74 -10.26 -20.56
CA ASN A 121 -4.99 -10.60 -21.24
C ASN A 121 -6.09 -10.90 -20.21
N GLU A 122 -7.33 -11.04 -20.66
CA GLU A 122 -8.49 -11.28 -19.79
C GLU A 122 -8.28 -12.47 -18.84
N GLN A 123 -7.74 -13.59 -19.31
CA GLN A 123 -7.52 -14.79 -18.51
C GLN A 123 -6.47 -14.56 -17.40
N LYS A 124 -5.36 -13.88 -17.74
CA LYS A 124 -4.30 -13.53 -16.79
C LYS A 124 -4.76 -12.49 -15.75
N PHE A 125 -5.54 -11.51 -16.20
CA PHE A 125 -6.12 -10.52 -15.30
C PHE A 125 -7.14 -11.18 -14.35
N GLN A 126 -8.02 -12.06 -14.86
CA GLN A 126 -8.96 -12.80 -14.02
C GLN A 126 -8.25 -13.65 -12.96
N LYS A 127 -7.18 -14.36 -13.35
CA LYS A 127 -6.32 -15.09 -12.39
C LYS A 127 -5.75 -14.17 -11.31
N SER A 128 -5.35 -12.95 -11.69
CA SER A 128 -4.84 -11.96 -10.73
C SER A 128 -5.93 -11.45 -9.78
N VAL A 129 -7.16 -11.28 -10.26
CA VAL A 129 -8.32 -10.97 -9.42
C VAL A 129 -8.58 -12.10 -8.42
N ASP A 130 -8.62 -13.37 -8.87
CA ASP A 130 -8.84 -14.53 -8.00
C ASP A 130 -7.76 -14.63 -6.92
N ASN A 131 -6.50 -14.44 -7.30
CA ASN A 131 -5.36 -14.40 -6.38
C ASN A 131 -5.51 -13.28 -5.35
N VAL A 132 -5.88 -12.06 -5.77
CA VAL A 132 -6.10 -10.92 -4.85
C VAL A 132 -7.24 -11.17 -3.89
N ILE A 133 -8.36 -11.74 -4.35
CA ILE A 133 -9.48 -12.10 -3.48
C ILE A 133 -9.03 -13.11 -2.42
N SER A 134 -8.20 -14.10 -2.80
CA SER A 134 -7.67 -15.10 -1.86
C SER A 134 -6.82 -14.50 -0.73
N LEU A 135 -6.17 -13.36 -0.99
CA LEU A 135 -5.36 -12.62 -0.02
C LEU A 135 -6.19 -11.78 0.96
N LYS A 136 -7.51 -11.65 0.73
CA LYS A 136 -8.47 -10.95 1.60
C LYS A 136 -8.03 -9.52 2.00
N PRO A 137 -7.72 -8.63 1.03
CA PRO A 137 -7.47 -7.23 1.35
C PRO A 137 -8.76 -6.52 1.81
N ASP A 138 -8.62 -5.42 2.53
CA ASP A 138 -9.76 -4.58 2.92
C ASP A 138 -10.36 -3.82 1.72
N PHE A 139 -9.55 -3.53 0.71
CA PHE A 139 -9.98 -2.91 -0.53
C PHE A 139 -9.01 -3.21 -1.68
N VAL A 140 -9.52 -3.07 -2.90
CA VAL A 140 -8.74 -3.19 -4.13
C VAL A 140 -8.85 -1.88 -4.90
N ARG A 141 -7.75 -1.48 -5.54
CA ARG A 141 -7.72 -0.35 -6.47
C ARG A 141 -7.33 -0.87 -7.85
N ILE A 142 -8.14 -0.55 -8.85
CA ILE A 142 -7.99 -0.96 -10.26
C ILE A 142 -7.79 0.31 -11.09
#